data_AF-A0AAN1UDV7-F1
#
_entry.id   AF-A0AAN1UDV7-F1
#
_cell.length_a   1.000
_cell.length_b   1.000
_cell.length_c   1.000
_cell.angle_alpha   90.00
_cell.angle_beta   90.00
_cell.angle_gamma   90.00
#
_symmetry.space_group_name_H-M   'P 1'
#
loop_
_entity.id
_entity.type
_entity.pdbx_description
1 polymer ?
#
loop_
_entity_poly.entity_id
_entity_poly.type
_entity_poly.pdbx_seq_one_letter_code
_entity_poly.pdbx_strand_id
1 'polypeptide(L)'
;MLSGEWDEQGHLTSISTRNLGDIPLHAQAYILASGSYFSQGLKASLDKIVEPIFGLDMVAKPHRHQWRNDQFFSASAHPFMAFGVETDAMFRPSLNGQVCQNLYCCGSVLSGYDPVFEGSGGGVAVSTALAAVQRAMGLKQAMSVEEECVL
;
A
#
# COMPACT_ATOMS: atom_id res chain seq x y z
N MET A 1 10.91 4.06 14.66
CA MET A 1 9.89 3.31 13.89
C MET A 1 9.78 3.96 12.53
N LEU A 2 9.20 3.34 11.50
CA LEU A 2 8.87 4.09 10.27
C LEU A 2 7.56 4.84 10.53
N SER A 3 7.52 6.14 10.21
CA SER A 3 6.33 6.99 10.35
C SER A 3 6.31 8.05 9.25
N GLY A 4 5.14 8.63 8.99
CA GLY A 4 4.96 9.70 8.00
C GLY A 4 4.28 10.92 8.59
N GLU A 5 4.64 12.10 8.10
CA GLU A 5 3.95 13.36 8.36
C GLU A 5 3.08 13.72 7.15
N TRP A 6 1.87 14.22 7.41
CA TRP A 6 0.87 14.49 6.39
C TRP A 6 0.42 15.95 6.47
N ASP A 7 0.15 16.56 5.32
CA ASP A 7 -0.53 17.86 5.26
C ASP A 7 -2.07 17.71 5.30
N GLU A 8 -2.78 18.84 5.36
CA GLU A 8 -4.25 18.88 5.35
C GLU A 8 -4.88 18.38 4.03
N GLN A 9 -4.08 18.28 2.97
CA GLN A 9 -4.52 17.86 1.63
C GLN A 9 -4.29 16.35 1.39
N GLY A 10 -3.70 15.63 2.37
CA GLY A 10 -3.41 14.20 2.27
C GLY A 10 -2.12 13.88 1.51
N HIS A 11 -1.18 14.82 1.42
CA HIS A 11 0.18 14.54 0.95
C HIS A 11 1.08 14.11 2.10
N LEU A 12 1.83 13.05 1.87
CA LEU A 12 2.95 12.64 2.72
C LEU A 12 4.11 13.63 2.49
N THR A 13 4.45 14.44 3.49
CA THR A 13 5.46 15.50 3.39
C THR A 13 6.85 15.01 3.77
N SER A 14 6.92 14.04 4.68
CA SER A 14 8.15 13.45 5.17
C SER A 14 7.94 12.04 5.68
N ILE A 15 9.00 11.23 5.65
CA ILE A 15 9.07 9.96 6.39
C ILE A 15 10.26 9.98 7.35
N SER A 16 10.06 9.42 8.54
CA SER A 16 11.10 9.25 9.54
C SER A 16 11.34 7.78 9.78
N THR A 17 12.61 7.38 9.89
CA THR A 17 12.98 5.97 10.12
C THR A 17 13.74 5.84 11.43
N ARG A 18 13.66 4.66 12.06
CA ARG A 18 14.45 4.38 13.28
C ARG A 18 15.95 4.61 13.07
N ASN A 19 16.46 4.28 11.88
CA ASN A 19 17.90 4.25 11.62
C ASN A 19 18.47 5.61 11.18
N LEU A 20 17.62 6.60 10.88
CA LEU A 20 18.02 7.94 10.48
C LEU A 20 17.88 8.98 11.60
N GLY A 21 17.47 8.56 12.80
CA GLY A 21 17.26 9.46 13.94
C GLY A 21 16.27 10.57 13.58
N ASP A 22 16.68 11.82 13.76
CA ASP A 22 15.86 13.01 13.55
C ASP A 22 15.99 13.59 12.13
N ILE A 23 16.53 12.81 11.17
CA ILE A 23 16.66 13.24 9.77
C ILE A 23 15.43 12.75 8.99
N PRO A 24 14.44 13.62 8.71
CA PRO A 24 13.30 13.27 7.86
C PRO A 24 13.74 13.13 6.40
N LEU A 25 13.11 12.20 5.68
CA LEU A 25 13.27 12.03 4.24
C LEU A 25 12.09 12.66 3.50
N HIS A 26 12.40 13.60 2.63
CA HIS A 26 11.43 14.30 1.80
C HIS A 26 11.45 13.79 0.36
N ALA A 27 10.28 13.62 -0.24
CA ALA A 27 10.11 13.27 -1.63
C ALA A 27 8.81 13.86 -2.17
N GLN A 28 8.76 14.08 -3.49
CA GLN A 28 7.52 14.47 -4.16
C GLN A 28 6.54 13.29 -4.28
N ALA A 29 7.05 12.06 -4.32
CA ALA A 29 6.26 10.85 -4.39
C ALA A 29 6.90 9.71 -3.60
N TYR A 30 6.07 8.87 -2.99
CA TYR A 30 6.45 7.73 -2.17
C TYR A 30 5.83 6.45 -2.71
N ILE A 31 6.54 5.33 -2.57
CA ILE A 31 6.04 4.01 -2.95
C ILE A 31 6.15 3.07 -1.76
N LEU A 32 5.01 2.52 -1.33
CA LEU A 32 4.91 1.50 -0.30
C LEU A 32 5.00 0.10 -0.93
N ALA A 33 6.11 -0.58 -0.63
CA ALA A 33 6.39 -1.95 -1.04
C ALA A 33 6.80 -2.83 0.16
N SER A 34 6.15 -2.63 1.31
CA SER A 34 6.45 -3.35 2.56
C SER A 34 6.07 -4.84 2.52
N GLY A 35 5.31 -5.24 1.50
CA GLY A 35 4.85 -6.59 1.27
C GLY A 35 3.72 -7.03 2.21
N SER A 36 3.49 -8.33 2.31
CA SER A 36 2.35 -8.92 3.02
C SER A 36 2.73 -9.38 4.44
N TYR A 37 2.05 -10.42 4.94
CA TYR A 37 2.18 -10.93 6.31
C TYR A 37 3.60 -11.40 6.67
N PHE A 38 4.26 -12.13 5.78
CA PHE A 38 5.59 -12.71 6.06
C PHE A 38 6.69 -11.64 6.17
N SER A 39 6.60 -10.59 5.34
CA SER A 39 7.52 -9.44 5.37
C SER A 39 7.12 -8.40 6.41
N GLN A 40 6.04 -8.64 7.17
CA GLN A 40 5.48 -7.73 8.17
C GLN A 40 4.98 -6.39 7.60
N GLY A 41 4.71 -6.33 6.30
CA GLY A 41 4.05 -5.18 5.69
C GLY A 41 2.55 -5.16 5.96
N LEU A 42 1.96 -6.32 6.27
CA LEU A 42 0.63 -6.46 6.84
C LEU A 42 0.70 -7.19 8.18
N LYS A 43 -0.08 -6.74 9.16
CA LYS A 43 -0.15 -7.36 10.48
C LYS A 43 -1.56 -7.85 10.77
N ALA A 44 -1.70 -9.17 10.95
CA ALA A 44 -2.93 -9.79 11.38
C ALA A 44 -2.98 -9.90 12.91
N SER A 45 -4.10 -9.50 13.49
CA SER A 45 -4.51 -9.77 14.87
C SER A 45 -5.75 -10.66 14.88
N LEU A 46 -6.30 -10.98 16.05
CA LEU A 46 -7.52 -11.78 16.15
C LEU A 46 -8.72 -11.09 15.48
N ASP A 47 -8.78 -9.76 15.59
CA ASP A 47 -9.97 -9.01 15.22
C ASP A 47 -9.79 -8.22 13.91
N LYS A 48 -8.56 -7.90 13.52
CA LYS A 48 -8.28 -7.06 12.35
C LYS A 48 -6.94 -7.35 11.68
N ILE A 49 -6.84 -6.99 10.41
CA ILE A 49 -5.57 -6.86 9.69
C ILE A 49 -5.32 -5.38 9.45
N VAL A 50 -4.08 -4.94 9.61
CA VAL A 50 -3.68 -3.54 9.45
C VAL A 50 -2.38 -3.44 8.66
N GLU A 51 -2.25 -2.34 7.91
CA GLU A 51 -0.97 -1.82 7.45
C GLU A 51 -0.32 -1.06 8.65
N PRO A 52 0.88 -1.44 9.10
CA PRO A 52 1.40 -0.99 10.40
C PRO A 52 2.18 0.34 10.37
N ILE A 53 2.48 0.90 9.20
CA ILE A 53 3.32 2.11 9.06
C ILE A 53 2.46 3.36 9.12
N PHE A 54 1.43 3.44 8.28
CA PHE A 54 0.55 4.59 8.14
C PHE A 54 -0.88 4.30 8.60
N GLY A 55 -1.26 3.03 8.73
CA GLY A 55 -2.63 2.65 9.11
C GLY A 55 -3.61 2.82 7.95
N LEU A 56 -3.15 2.55 6.72
CA LEU A 56 -3.95 2.66 5.50
C LEU A 56 -5.21 1.79 5.57
N ASP A 57 -6.23 2.22 4.83
CA ASP A 57 -7.49 1.49 4.71
C ASP A 57 -7.26 0.13 4.05
N MET A 58 -7.98 -0.88 4.56
CA MET A 58 -7.76 -2.28 4.21
C MET A 58 -9.00 -2.87 3.57
N VAL A 59 -8.81 -3.60 2.47
CA VAL A 59 -9.83 -4.52 1.95
C VAL A 59 -9.73 -5.83 2.71
N ALA A 60 -10.65 -6.05 3.64
CA ALA A 60 -10.76 -7.29 4.41
C ALA A 60 -12.23 -7.60 4.75
N LYS A 61 -12.52 -8.87 5.01
CA LYS A 61 -13.85 -9.24 5.53
C LYS A 61 -13.98 -8.86 7.01
N PRO A 62 -15.14 -8.36 7.46
CA PRO A 62 -15.29 -7.81 8.80
C PRO A 62 -15.25 -8.87 9.91
N HIS A 63 -15.58 -10.12 9.62
CA HIS A 63 -15.65 -11.18 10.62
C HIS A 63 -14.61 -12.26 10.39
N ARG A 64 -13.88 -12.61 11.46
CA ARG A 64 -12.76 -13.57 11.44
C ARG A 64 -13.10 -14.94 10.86
N HIS A 65 -14.34 -15.42 11.05
CA HIS A 65 -14.79 -16.71 10.50
C HIS A 65 -14.86 -16.71 8.96
N GLN A 66 -14.99 -15.54 8.34
CA GLN A 66 -15.08 -15.39 6.88
C GLN A 66 -13.71 -15.32 6.20
N TRP A 67 -12.63 -15.23 6.98
CA TRP A 67 -11.27 -15.09 6.46
C TRP A 67 -10.73 -16.39 5.88
N ARG A 68 -11.35 -17.52 6.22
CA ARG A 68 -10.95 -18.85 5.80
C ARG A 68 -12.18 -19.63 5.36
N ASN A 69 -11.96 -20.61 4.50
CA ASN A 69 -12.95 -21.65 4.26
C ASN A 69 -13.09 -22.54 5.50
N ASP A 70 -14.20 -23.28 5.56
CA ASP A 70 -14.49 -24.20 6.66
C ASP A 70 -13.45 -25.33 6.74
N GLN A 71 -13.09 -25.87 5.58
CA GLN A 71 -12.06 -26.89 5.44
C GLN A 71 -10.68 -26.23 5.39
N PHE A 72 -9.74 -26.78 6.16
CA PHE A 72 -8.35 -26.34 6.13
C PHE A 72 -7.68 -26.66 4.79
N PHE A 73 -7.98 -27.82 4.20
CA PHE A 73 -7.56 -28.20 2.85
C PHE A 73 -8.71 -27.96 1.87
N SER A 74 -9.02 -26.69 1.65
CA SER A 74 -10.05 -26.29 0.69
C SER A 74 -9.53 -26.37 -0.75
N ALA A 75 -10.37 -26.78 -1.70
CA ALA A 75 -10.08 -26.70 -3.13
C ALA A 75 -10.07 -25.24 -3.65
N SER A 76 -10.60 -24.30 -2.88
CA SER A 76 -10.62 -22.87 -3.18
C SER A 76 -9.70 -22.10 -2.23
N ALA A 77 -9.15 -20.99 -2.72
CA ALA A 77 -8.35 -20.03 -1.95
C ALA A 77 -9.02 -19.60 -0.64
N HIS A 78 -8.24 -19.46 0.42
CA HIS A 78 -8.72 -18.86 1.66
C HIS A 78 -8.80 -17.33 1.50
N PRO A 79 -9.94 -16.69 1.81
CA PRO A 79 -10.13 -15.25 1.53
C PRO A 79 -9.05 -14.32 2.08
N PHE A 80 -8.42 -14.65 3.22
CA PHE A 80 -7.41 -13.79 3.83
C PHE A 80 -6.17 -13.55 2.96
N MET A 81 -5.89 -14.44 2.01
CA MET A 81 -4.78 -14.30 1.09
C MET A 81 -4.94 -13.11 0.14
N ALA A 82 -6.18 -12.71 -0.14
CA ALA A 82 -6.52 -11.57 -0.99
C ALA A 82 -6.74 -10.26 -0.22
N PHE A 83 -6.59 -10.26 1.11
CA PHE A 83 -6.70 -9.03 1.89
C PHE A 83 -5.42 -8.21 1.79
N GLY A 84 -5.56 -6.89 1.75
CA GLY A 84 -4.47 -5.96 1.55
C GLY A 84 -4.94 -4.52 1.62
N VAL A 85 -4.05 -3.60 1.31
CA VAL A 85 -4.36 -2.17 1.26
C VAL A 85 -5.38 -1.90 0.14
N GLU A 86 -6.38 -1.08 0.46
CA GLU A 86 -7.32 -0.53 -0.51
C GLU A 86 -6.62 0.53 -1.36
N THR A 87 -6.76 0.44 -2.68
CA THR A 87 -6.20 1.42 -3.60
C THR A 87 -7.17 1.78 -4.71
N ASP A 88 -7.05 2.99 -5.23
CA ASP A 88 -7.71 3.37 -6.48
C ASP A 88 -7.07 2.71 -7.72
N ALA A 89 -7.60 3.01 -8.91
CA ALA A 89 -7.08 2.49 -10.19
C ALA A 89 -5.66 2.98 -10.54
N MET A 90 -5.12 3.94 -9.79
CA MET A 90 -3.77 4.49 -9.94
C MET A 90 -2.80 3.93 -8.89
N PHE A 91 -3.23 2.94 -8.11
CA PHE A 91 -2.50 2.36 -6.98
C PHE A 91 -2.24 3.33 -5.84
N ARG A 92 -3.05 4.40 -5.69
CA ARG A 92 -2.98 5.28 -4.54
C ARG A 92 -3.84 4.71 -3.41
N PRO A 93 -3.30 4.53 -2.19
CA PRO A 93 -4.07 4.03 -1.09
C PRO A 93 -4.98 5.12 -0.52
N SER A 94 -5.93 4.72 0.32
CA SER A 94 -6.68 5.65 1.16
C SER A 94 -6.32 5.51 2.64
N LEU A 95 -6.52 6.61 3.36
CA LEU A 95 -6.42 6.70 4.81
C LEU A 95 -7.68 7.39 5.32
N ASN A 96 -8.48 6.69 6.13
CA ASN A 96 -9.77 7.18 6.62
C ASN A 96 -10.72 7.60 5.48
N GLY A 97 -10.71 6.86 4.37
CA GLY A 97 -11.53 7.10 3.19
C GLY A 97 -11.03 8.22 2.27
N GLN A 98 -9.90 8.88 2.59
CA GLN A 98 -9.29 9.90 1.75
C GLN A 98 -8.08 9.34 1.00
N VAL A 99 -8.02 9.57 -0.31
CA VAL A 99 -6.90 9.11 -1.14
C VAL A 99 -5.63 9.89 -0.80
N CYS A 100 -4.54 9.16 -0.52
CA CYS A 100 -3.20 9.71 -0.32
C CYS A 100 -2.63 10.16 -1.68
N GLN A 101 -2.44 11.46 -1.88
CA GLN A 101 -2.22 12.02 -3.22
C GLN A 101 -0.87 11.65 -3.85
N ASN A 102 0.18 11.53 -3.03
CA ASN A 102 1.55 11.27 -3.47
C ASN A 102 2.13 9.94 -2.94
N LEU A 103 1.27 9.04 -2.44
CA LEU A 103 1.67 7.70 -2.01
C LEU A 103 1.10 6.68 -2.99
N TYR A 104 1.91 5.70 -3.37
CA TYR A 104 1.51 4.59 -4.22
C TYR A 104 1.83 3.27 -3.54
N CYS A 105 1.06 2.21 -3.81
CA CYS A 105 1.31 0.87 -3.31
C CYS A 105 1.66 -0.08 -4.45
N CYS A 106 2.55 -1.04 -4.18
CA CYS A 106 2.84 -2.10 -5.15
C CYS A 106 3.20 -3.42 -4.48
N GLY A 107 3.13 -4.49 -5.26
CA GLY A 107 3.42 -5.85 -4.82
C GLY A 107 2.40 -6.38 -3.81
N SER A 108 2.87 -7.18 -2.87
CA SER A 108 2.01 -8.00 -2.01
C SER A 108 1.33 -7.26 -0.86
N VAL A 109 1.51 -5.95 -0.78
CA VAL A 109 0.70 -5.10 0.09
C VAL A 109 -0.70 -4.87 -0.48
N LEU A 110 -0.87 -5.01 -1.80
CA LEU A 110 -2.13 -4.78 -2.51
C LEU A 110 -3.17 -5.84 -2.18
N SER A 111 -4.44 -5.43 -2.16
CA SER A 111 -5.58 -6.32 -2.06
C SER A 111 -6.00 -6.93 -3.41
N GLY A 112 -6.86 -7.94 -3.35
CA GLY A 112 -7.63 -8.41 -4.51
C GLY A 112 -7.01 -9.57 -5.31
N TYR A 113 -5.94 -10.20 -4.82
CA TYR A 113 -5.31 -11.33 -5.50
C TYR A 113 -4.74 -12.34 -4.51
N ASP A 114 -4.70 -13.63 -4.86
CA ASP A 114 -4.06 -14.68 -4.04
C ASP A 114 -2.72 -15.11 -4.67
N PRO A 115 -1.56 -14.64 -4.16
CA PRO A 115 -0.27 -14.95 -4.75
C PRO A 115 0.09 -16.44 -4.70
N VAL A 116 -0.46 -17.20 -3.75
CA VAL A 116 -0.14 -18.61 -3.53
C VAL A 116 -1.03 -19.50 -4.37
N PHE A 117 -2.34 -19.24 -4.36
CA PHE A 117 -3.31 -20.04 -5.12
C PHE A 117 -3.19 -19.80 -6.63
N GLU A 118 -2.98 -18.56 -7.06
CA GLU A 118 -2.87 -18.21 -8.48
C GLU A 118 -1.44 -18.41 -9.03
N GLY A 119 -0.44 -18.49 -8.16
CA GLY A 119 0.97 -18.46 -8.56
C GLY A 119 1.40 -17.11 -9.19
N SER A 120 0.66 -16.03 -8.91
CA SER A 120 0.79 -14.73 -9.59
C SER A 120 1.75 -13.75 -8.90
N GLY A 121 2.25 -14.08 -7.71
CA GLY A 121 2.97 -13.15 -6.82
C GLY A 121 4.12 -12.36 -7.47
N GLY A 122 5.00 -13.03 -8.23
CA GLY A 122 6.12 -12.37 -8.90
C GLY A 122 5.68 -11.44 -10.03
N GLY A 123 4.68 -11.86 -10.82
CA GLY A 123 4.12 -11.05 -11.89
C GLY A 123 3.45 -9.80 -11.36
N VAL A 124 2.62 -9.94 -10.32
CA VAL A 124 1.97 -8.80 -9.63
C VAL A 124 3.02 -7.85 -9.07
N ALA A 125 4.08 -8.36 -8.41
CA ALA A 125 5.15 -7.51 -7.88
C ALA A 125 5.82 -6.63 -8.96
N VAL A 126 6.26 -7.22 -10.07
CA VAL A 126 6.98 -6.47 -11.12
C VAL A 126 6.05 -5.51 -11.86
N SER A 127 4.86 -5.98 -12.26
CA SER A 127 3.91 -5.18 -13.04
C SER A 127 3.36 -3.98 -12.26
N THR A 128 2.98 -4.18 -11.00
CA THR A 128 2.46 -3.09 -10.16
C THR A 128 3.56 -2.11 -9.74
N ALA A 129 4.79 -2.59 -9.52
CA ALA A 129 5.93 -1.70 -9.28
C ALA A 129 6.20 -0.78 -10.48
N LEU A 130 6.20 -1.32 -11.70
CA LEU A 130 6.34 -0.53 -12.92
C LEU A 130 5.23 0.51 -13.03
N ALA A 131 3.98 0.09 -12.82
CA ALA A 131 2.82 0.99 -12.88
C ALA A 131 2.92 2.12 -11.84
N ALA A 132 3.22 1.79 -10.58
CA ALA A 132 3.37 2.76 -9.49
C ALA A 132 4.48 3.78 -9.80
N VAL A 133 5.63 3.33 -10.29
CA VAL A 133 6.74 4.22 -10.69
C VAL A 133 6.32 5.14 -11.83
N GLN A 134 5.62 4.64 -12.85
CA GLN A 134 5.12 5.46 -13.95
C GLN A 134 4.15 6.55 -13.45
N ARG A 135 3.27 6.24 -12.50
CA ARG A 135 2.36 7.24 -11.91
C ARG A 135 3.09 8.27 -11.07
N ALA A 136 4.02 7.82 -10.23
CA ALA A 136 4.85 8.69 -9.41
C ALA A 136 5.72 9.64 -10.26
N MET A 137 6.25 9.17 -11.39
CA MET A 137 7.01 10.03 -12.32
C MET A 137 6.10 10.98 -13.10
N GLY A 138 4.86 10.57 -13.40
CA GLY A 138 3.86 11.44 -14.04
C GLY A 138 3.52 12.68 -13.19
N LEU A 139 3.44 12.53 -11.87
CA LEU A 139 3.33 13.68 -10.95
C LEU A 139 4.50 14.65 -11.09
N LYS A 140 5.72 14.10 -11.21
CA LYS A 140 6.94 14.90 -11.36
C LYS A 140 6.88 15.82 -12.58
N GLN A 141 6.40 15.30 -13.70
CA GLN A 141 6.27 16.07 -14.94
C GLN A 141 5.18 17.15 -14.84
N ALA A 142 4.05 16.86 -14.17
CA ALA A 142 2.98 17.84 -13.98
C ALA A 142 3.41 19.02 -13.07
N MET A 143 4.10 18.74 -11.95
CA MET A 143 4.57 19.78 -11.04
C MET A 143 5.70 20.63 -11.64
N SER A 144 6.61 20.03 -12.43
CA SER A 144 7.64 20.82 -13.13
C SER A 144 7.07 21.75 -14.19
N VAL A 145 5.92 21.40 -14.80
CA VAL A 145 5.23 22.27 -15.76
C VAL A 145 4.52 23.43 -15.06
N GLU A 146 3.96 23.20 -13.87
CA GLU A 146 3.35 24.28 -13.07
C GLU A 146 4.40 25.28 -12.56
N GLU A 147 5.61 24.85 -12.19
CA GLU A 147 6.69 25.77 -11.82
C GLU A 147 7.22 26.61 -13.00
N GLU A 148 7.23 26.08 -14.23
CA GLU A 148 7.59 26.82 -15.44
C GLU A 148 6.51 27.81 -15.90
N CYS A 149 5.22 27.53 -15.66
CA CYS A 149 4.12 28.44 -16.04
C CYS A 149 3.93 29.64 -15.09
N VAL A 150 4.64 29.68 -13.95
CA VAL A 150 4.58 30.77 -12.97
C VAL A 150 5.77 31.75 -13.13
N LEU A 151 6.68 31.49 -14.08
CA LEU A 151 7.77 32.38 -14.50
C LEU A 151 7.46 33.06 -15.84
#